data_AF-A0A965PGB3-F1
#
_entry.id   AF-A0A965PGB3-F1
#
_cell.length_a   1.000
_cell.length_b   1.000
_cell.length_c   1.000
_cell.angle_alpha   90.00
_cell.angle_beta   90.00
_cell.angle_gamma   90.00
#
_symmetry.space_group_name_H-M   'P 1'
#
loop_
_entity.id
_entity.type
_entity.pdbx_description
1 polymer ?
#
loop_
_entity_poly.entity_id
_entity_poly.type
_entity_poly.pdbx_seq_one_letter_code
_entity_poly.pdbx_strand_id
1 'polypeptide(L)'
;MKDFLKIMEWTGRYSDLNWNRSLLTYRFANGSYIEFFSAEMESKLRGARRNILYINEANNITFESYHQLAVRTSGEIWLDFNPTNEFWAHTELMNDEDTEHIILTYKDNEALPETIIHDIEAAELKAKTSTYWANWWQVYGLGQVGSLQDVIFDQWKQIDTIPEKAELVGHGMDFGFTNDPSTLVAIYKYEGKLIIDDLNQSNLEEKS
;
A
#
# COMPACT_ATOMS: atom_id res chain seq x y z
N MET A 1 8.89 10.31 -12.00
CA MET A 1 9.27 10.93 -13.30
C MET A 1 8.75 12.36 -13.47
N LYS A 2 7.44 12.62 -13.33
CA LYS A 2 6.87 13.98 -13.51
C LYS A 2 7.56 15.00 -12.59
N ASP A 3 7.77 14.66 -11.33
CA ASP A 3 8.41 15.55 -10.37
C ASP A 3 9.87 15.83 -10.72
N PHE A 4 10.61 14.82 -11.18
CA PHE A 4 11.97 15.02 -11.70
C PHE A 4 12.01 16.06 -12.82
N LEU A 5 11.15 15.93 -13.83
CA LEU A 5 11.10 16.90 -14.94
C LEU A 5 10.74 18.29 -14.44
N LYS A 6 9.76 18.40 -13.53
CA LYS A 6 9.34 19.65 -12.92
C LYS A 6 10.47 20.34 -12.14
N ILE A 7 11.24 19.58 -11.35
CA ILE A 7 12.41 20.09 -10.61
C ILE A 7 13.48 20.57 -11.59
N MET A 8 13.72 19.83 -12.67
CA MET A 8 14.68 20.22 -13.70
C MET A 8 14.26 21.53 -14.38
N GLU A 9 12.98 21.73 -14.67
CA GLU A 9 12.43 22.97 -15.22
C GLU A 9 12.55 24.13 -14.23
N TRP A 10 12.08 23.94 -13.00
CA TRP A 10 12.09 24.95 -11.93
C TRP A 10 13.49 25.43 -11.58
N THR A 11 14.47 24.55 -11.66
CA THR A 11 15.86 24.89 -11.38
C THR A 11 16.65 25.36 -12.61
N GLY A 12 16.00 25.48 -13.77
CA GLY A 12 16.63 25.93 -15.02
C GLY A 12 17.65 24.94 -15.59
N ARG A 13 17.56 23.66 -15.20
CA ARG A 13 18.49 22.58 -15.63
C ARG A 13 17.93 21.70 -16.73
N TYR A 14 16.64 21.84 -17.04
CA TYR A 14 15.99 21.06 -18.08
C TYR A 14 16.44 21.47 -19.49
N SER A 15 16.73 20.48 -20.32
CA SER A 15 16.95 20.61 -21.75
C SER A 15 16.23 19.48 -22.46
N ASP A 16 15.30 19.81 -23.37
CA ASP A 16 14.53 18.80 -24.12
C ASP A 16 15.44 17.94 -25.00
N LEU A 17 16.57 18.49 -25.50
CA LEU A 17 17.59 17.73 -26.25
C LEU A 17 18.24 16.60 -25.43
N ASN A 18 18.22 16.71 -24.11
CA ASN A 18 18.79 15.74 -23.19
C ASN A 18 17.78 14.68 -22.72
N TRP A 19 16.51 14.82 -23.11
CA TRP A 19 15.42 13.95 -22.69
C TRP A 19 14.97 12.99 -23.79
N ASN A 20 15.18 11.70 -23.58
CA ASN A 20 14.63 10.66 -24.45
C ASN A 20 13.29 10.16 -23.90
N ARG A 21 12.19 10.61 -24.50
CA ARG A 21 10.81 10.25 -24.10
C ARG A 21 10.51 8.76 -24.26
N SER A 22 11.03 8.10 -25.29
CA SER A 22 10.74 6.68 -25.55
C SER A 22 11.49 5.75 -24.60
N LEU A 23 12.73 6.10 -24.24
CA LEU A 23 13.56 5.35 -23.31
C LEU A 23 13.41 5.83 -21.87
N LEU A 24 12.61 6.87 -21.63
CA LEU A 24 12.44 7.52 -20.33
C LEU A 24 13.78 7.81 -19.64
N THR A 25 14.73 8.37 -20.40
CA THR A 25 16.11 8.60 -19.95
C THR A 25 16.51 10.05 -20.13
N TYR A 26 17.05 10.67 -19.08
CA TYR A 26 17.63 12.01 -19.11
C TYR A 26 19.15 11.92 -19.02
N ARG A 27 19.88 12.51 -19.97
CA ARG A 27 21.35 12.47 -20.01
C ARG A 27 21.95 13.84 -19.66
N PHE A 28 22.90 13.86 -18.74
CA PHE A 28 23.57 15.08 -18.29
C PHE A 28 24.83 15.38 -19.13
N ALA A 29 25.30 16.63 -19.06
CA ALA A 29 26.45 17.10 -19.84
C ALA A 29 27.76 16.35 -19.51
N ASN A 30 27.89 15.81 -18.30
CA ASN A 30 29.03 15.00 -17.86
C ASN A 30 28.94 13.54 -18.32
N GLY A 31 27.91 13.16 -19.08
CA GLY A 31 27.70 11.80 -19.58
C GLY A 31 26.94 10.86 -18.63
N SER A 32 26.63 11.28 -17.39
CA SER A 32 25.74 10.51 -16.53
C SER A 32 24.30 10.56 -17.05
N TYR A 33 23.45 9.65 -16.59
CA TYR A 33 22.05 9.63 -16.96
C TYR A 33 21.18 9.07 -15.84
N ILE A 34 19.90 9.43 -15.87
CA ILE A 34 18.84 8.83 -15.04
C ILE A 34 17.85 8.17 -16.00
N GLU A 35 17.55 6.89 -15.77
CA GLU A 35 16.55 6.11 -16.49
C GLU A 35 15.38 5.80 -15.54
N PHE A 36 14.15 5.94 -16.03
CA PHE A 36 12.93 5.58 -15.30
C PHE A 36 12.29 4.35 -15.94
N PHE A 37 11.92 3.37 -15.13
CA PHE A 37 11.17 2.19 -15.58
C PHE A 37 10.30 1.63 -14.46
N SER A 38 9.26 0.87 -14.81
CA SER A 38 8.44 0.13 -13.84
C SER A 38 9.11 -1.19 -13.49
N ALA A 39 9.05 -1.57 -12.22
CA ALA A 39 9.55 -2.86 -11.74
C ALA A 39 8.81 -4.06 -12.36
N GLU A 40 7.61 -3.87 -12.90
CA GLU A 40 6.85 -4.94 -13.59
C GLU A 40 7.43 -5.32 -14.95
N MET A 41 8.34 -4.51 -15.51
CA MET A 41 8.97 -4.81 -16.79
C MET A 41 10.17 -5.74 -16.59
N GLU A 42 9.92 -7.05 -16.59
CA GLU A 42 10.98 -8.09 -16.41
C GLU A 42 12.21 -7.90 -17.32
N SER A 43 11.99 -7.45 -18.56
CA SER A 43 13.08 -7.18 -19.51
C SER A 43 14.05 -6.09 -19.05
N LYS A 44 13.55 -5.10 -18.30
CA LYS A 44 14.34 -3.99 -17.72
C LYS A 44 15.03 -4.40 -16.43
N LEU A 45 14.37 -5.20 -15.58
CA LEU A 45 14.96 -5.77 -14.36
C LEU A 45 16.25 -6.54 -14.66
N ARG A 46 16.30 -7.22 -15.81
CA ARG A 46 17.41 -8.12 -16.16
C ARG A 46 18.54 -7.49 -17.00
N GLY A 47 18.28 -6.37 -17.66
CA GLY A 47 19.11 -5.92 -18.79
C GLY A 47 20.27 -4.99 -18.45
N ALA A 48 20.08 -3.97 -17.61
CA ALA A 48 21.08 -2.92 -17.40
C ALA A 48 21.78 -3.03 -16.03
N ARG A 49 23.08 -2.71 -15.98
CA ARG A 49 23.82 -2.44 -14.73
C ARG A 49 23.70 -0.95 -14.39
N ARG A 50 23.79 -0.61 -13.10
CA ARG A 50 23.66 0.77 -12.61
C ARG A 50 24.55 1.02 -11.40
N ASN A 51 24.90 2.28 -11.18
CA ASN A 51 25.69 2.69 -10.01
C ASN A 51 24.82 2.95 -8.79
N ILE A 52 23.67 3.60 -8.99
CA ILE A 52 22.72 3.97 -7.93
C ILE A 52 21.34 3.46 -8.35
N LEU A 53 20.61 2.89 -7.40
CA LEU A 53 19.22 2.48 -7.56
C LEU A 53 18.35 3.28 -6.61
N TYR A 54 17.23 3.79 -7.11
CA TYR A 54 16.20 4.42 -6.29
C TYR A 54 14.86 3.75 -6.58
N ILE A 55 14.20 3.23 -5.54
CA ILE A 55 12.91 2.57 -5.63
C ILE A 55 11.90 3.36 -4.81
N ASN A 56 10.96 3.96 -5.53
CA ASN A 56 9.83 4.68 -4.97
C ASN A 56 8.69 3.74 -4.61
N GLU A 57 8.06 3.96 -3.46
CA GLU A 57 7.03 3.08 -2.89
C GLU A 57 7.48 1.61 -2.86
N ALA A 58 8.63 1.35 -2.24
CA ALA A 58 9.25 0.03 -2.20
C ALA A 58 8.34 -1.06 -1.60
N ASN A 59 7.38 -0.67 -0.74
CA ASN A 59 6.35 -1.55 -0.20
C ASN A 59 5.43 -2.17 -1.29
N ASN A 60 5.34 -1.55 -2.47
CA ASN A 60 4.58 -2.06 -3.62
C ASN A 60 5.42 -2.97 -4.54
N ILE A 61 6.70 -3.20 -4.23
CA ILE A 61 7.61 -4.04 -5.02
C ILE A 61 7.83 -5.37 -4.31
N THR A 62 7.95 -6.47 -5.06
CA THR A 62 8.29 -7.77 -4.48
C THR A 62 9.76 -7.87 -4.14
N PHE A 63 10.10 -8.64 -3.10
CA PHE A 63 11.50 -8.88 -2.71
C PHE A 63 12.32 -9.45 -3.88
N GLU A 64 11.75 -10.36 -4.67
CA GLU A 64 12.43 -10.92 -5.84
C GLU A 64 12.78 -9.85 -6.89
N SER A 65 11.87 -8.90 -7.15
CA SER A 65 12.14 -7.80 -8.08
C SER A 65 13.22 -6.86 -7.55
N TYR A 66 13.17 -6.54 -6.25
CA TYR A 66 14.21 -5.79 -5.56
C TYR A 66 15.56 -6.50 -5.70
N HIS A 67 15.63 -7.78 -5.36
CA HIS A 67 16.86 -8.55 -5.36
C HIS A 67 17.48 -8.62 -6.77
N GLN A 68 16.68 -8.82 -7.81
CA GLN A 68 17.14 -8.79 -9.21
C GLN A 68 17.75 -7.44 -9.63
N LEU A 69 17.28 -6.33 -9.04
CA LEU A 69 17.84 -5.00 -9.26
C LEU A 69 19.09 -4.74 -8.41
N ALA A 70 19.05 -5.16 -7.14
CA ALA A 70 20.13 -4.98 -6.17
C ALA A 70 21.42 -5.67 -6.66
N VAL A 71 21.34 -6.92 -7.13
CA VAL A 71 22.53 -7.65 -7.66
C VAL A 71 23.15 -7.01 -8.91
N ARG A 72 22.44 -6.07 -9.56
CA ARG A 72 22.92 -5.30 -10.72
C ARG A 72 23.30 -3.86 -10.38
N THR A 73 23.31 -3.52 -9.10
CA THR A 73 23.67 -2.19 -8.60
C THR A 73 25.03 -2.28 -7.93
N SER A 74 25.96 -1.41 -8.34
CA SER A 74 27.35 -1.46 -7.85
C SER A 74 27.63 -0.51 -6.68
N GLY A 75 26.68 0.34 -6.31
CA GLY A 75 26.80 1.35 -5.27
C GLY A 75 25.52 1.43 -4.47
N GLU A 76 25.10 2.63 -4.12
CA GLU A 76 23.99 2.86 -3.18
C GLU A 76 22.61 2.45 -3.73
N ILE A 77 21.78 1.96 -2.82
CA ILE A 77 20.37 1.67 -3.06
C ILE A 77 19.53 2.50 -2.09
N TRP A 78 18.65 3.32 -2.64
CA TRP A 78 17.73 4.17 -1.92
C TRP A 78 16.31 3.60 -2.05
N LEU A 79 15.65 3.38 -0.92
CA LEU A 79 14.27 2.91 -0.84
C LEU A 79 13.44 3.94 -0.09
N ASP A 80 12.33 4.38 -0.67
CA ASP A 80 11.30 5.12 0.07
C ASP A 80 9.98 4.37 0.08
N PHE A 81 9.27 4.49 1.18
CA PHE A 81 7.97 3.87 1.38
C PHE A 81 7.26 4.53 2.55
N ASN A 82 5.93 4.45 2.54
CA ASN A 82 5.13 4.67 3.74
C ASN A 82 4.90 3.29 4.40
N PRO A 83 5.29 3.08 5.67
CA PRO A 83 5.31 1.75 6.28
C PRO A 83 3.91 1.32 6.76
N THR A 84 2.95 1.15 5.85
CA THR A 84 1.57 0.76 6.17
C THR A 84 1.47 -0.56 6.93
N ASN A 85 2.41 -1.46 6.64
CA ASN A 85 2.59 -2.75 7.29
C ASN A 85 4.06 -3.17 7.13
N GLU A 86 4.46 -4.16 7.93
CA GLU A 86 5.76 -4.81 7.75
C GLU A 86 5.83 -5.48 6.36
N PHE A 87 7.00 -5.38 5.73
CA PHE A 87 7.31 -6.00 4.43
C PHE A 87 8.81 -6.31 4.36
N TRP A 88 9.26 -6.93 3.27
CA TRP A 88 10.63 -7.46 3.13
C TRP A 88 11.76 -6.48 3.46
N ALA A 89 11.61 -5.15 3.29
CA ALA A 89 12.69 -4.23 3.69
C ALA A 89 12.93 -4.27 5.21
N HIS A 90 11.87 -4.43 6.00
CA HIS A 90 11.93 -4.55 7.45
C HIS A 90 12.58 -5.86 7.89
N THR A 91 12.26 -6.96 7.22
CA THR A 91 12.72 -8.30 7.63
C THR A 91 14.08 -8.66 7.06
N GLU A 92 14.33 -8.31 5.79
CA GLU A 92 15.53 -8.73 5.04
C GLU A 92 16.66 -7.70 5.08
N LEU A 93 16.37 -6.40 5.22
CA LEU A 93 17.38 -5.35 5.07
C LEU A 93 17.68 -4.58 6.35
N MET A 94 16.68 -4.22 7.16
CA MET A 94 16.88 -3.31 8.31
C MET A 94 17.85 -3.85 9.38
N ASN A 95 18.11 -5.15 9.40
CA ASN A 95 19.07 -5.78 10.32
C ASN A 95 20.47 -5.99 9.70
N ASP A 96 20.68 -5.60 8.44
CA ASP A 96 21.97 -5.69 7.78
C ASP A 96 22.91 -4.56 8.24
N GLU A 97 24.20 -4.85 8.38
CA GLU A 97 25.21 -3.87 8.84
C GLU A 97 25.42 -2.73 7.83
N ASP A 98 25.13 -2.97 6.56
CA ASP A 98 25.24 -2.00 5.46
C ASP A 98 23.92 -1.26 5.16
N THR A 99 22.96 -1.30 6.08
CA THR A 99 21.67 -0.62 5.96
C THR A 99 21.54 0.52 6.98
N GLU A 100 21.22 1.71 6.48
CA GLU A 100 20.78 2.84 7.31
C GLU A 100 19.27 3.05 7.16
N HIS A 101 18.56 3.07 8.29
CA HIS A 101 17.12 3.35 8.32
C HIS A 101 16.86 4.73 8.90
N ILE A 102 16.29 5.62 8.07
CA ILE A 102 15.96 7.00 8.44
C ILE A 102 14.45 7.16 8.42
N ILE A 103 13.89 7.62 9.54
CA ILE A 103 12.46 7.95 9.64
C ILE A 103 12.29 9.44 9.41
N LEU A 104 11.52 9.79 8.38
CA LEU A 104 11.13 11.16 8.08
C LEU A 104 9.64 11.34 8.34
N THR A 105 9.28 12.50 8.87
CA THR A 105 7.90 12.89 9.16
C THR A 105 7.53 14.16 8.41
N TYR A 106 6.25 14.54 8.48
CA TYR A 106 5.78 15.80 7.92
C TYR A 106 6.49 17.04 8.52
N LYS A 107 7.05 16.91 9.74
CA LYS A 107 7.78 17.99 10.43
C LYS A 107 9.15 18.27 9.83
N ASP A 108 9.70 17.31 9.09
CA ASP A 108 11.01 17.43 8.44
C ASP A 108 10.91 18.10 7.06
N ASN A 109 9.69 18.40 6.59
CA ASN A 109 9.44 19.03 5.30
C ASN A 109 9.04 20.51 5.45
N GLU A 110 10.02 21.41 5.33
CA GLU A 110 9.84 22.86 5.41
C GLU A 110 8.95 23.44 4.29
N ALA A 111 8.75 22.70 3.20
CA ALA A 111 7.97 23.12 2.05
C ALA A 111 6.54 22.56 2.04
N LEU A 112 6.12 21.88 3.12
CA LEU A 112 4.81 21.25 3.18
C LEU A 112 3.70 22.32 3.33
N PRO A 113 2.63 22.28 2.50
CA PRO A 113 1.54 23.24 2.63
C PRO A 113 0.85 23.15 4.00
N GLU A 114 0.53 24.29 4.60
CA GLU A 114 -0.16 24.35 5.90
C GLU A 114 -1.46 23.53 5.94
N THR A 115 -2.18 23.46 4.82
CA THR A 115 -3.40 22.65 4.71
C THR A 115 -3.13 21.16 4.96
N ILE A 116 -2.01 20.64 4.44
CA ILE A 116 -1.64 19.24 4.64
C ILE A 116 -1.18 19.01 6.07
N ILE A 117 -0.45 19.96 6.66
CA ILE A 117 -0.07 19.92 8.08
C ILE A 117 -1.32 19.81 8.96
N HIS A 118 -2.31 20.68 8.74
CA HIS A 118 -3.56 20.66 9.49
C HIS A 118 -4.34 19.35 9.32
N ASP A 119 -4.37 18.78 8.12
CA ASP A 119 -5.04 17.49 7.87
C ASP A 119 -4.37 16.34 8.63
N ILE A 120 -3.02 16.32 8.65
CA ILE A 120 -2.23 15.34 9.40
C ILE A 120 -2.48 15.50 10.90
N GLU A 121 -2.41 16.71 11.44
CA GLU A 121 -2.64 16.98 12.88
C GLU A 121 -4.10 16.72 13.30
N ALA A 122 -5.07 16.94 12.41
CA ALA A 122 -6.45 16.56 12.67
C ALA A 122 -6.62 15.03 12.81
N ALA A 123 -5.79 14.23 12.12
CA ALA A 123 -5.79 12.78 12.28
C ALA A 123 -5.29 12.34 13.66
N GLU A 124 -4.32 13.05 14.26
CA GLU A 124 -3.86 12.80 15.63
C GLU A 124 -5.00 12.91 16.66
N LEU A 125 -5.88 13.91 16.49
CA LEU A 125 -7.03 14.07 17.37
C LEU A 125 -8.02 12.91 17.22
N LYS A 126 -8.28 12.46 15.99
CA LYS A 126 -9.18 11.33 15.70
C LYS A 126 -8.60 10.01 16.20
N ALA A 127 -7.29 9.85 16.20
CA ALA A 127 -6.58 8.65 16.67
C ALA A 127 -6.91 8.31 18.12
N LYS A 128 -7.22 9.31 18.96
CA LYS A 128 -7.60 9.10 20.37
C LYS A 128 -8.88 8.30 20.56
N THR A 129 -9.74 8.27 19.54
CA THR A 129 -11.08 7.65 19.61
C THR A 129 -11.32 6.60 18.51
N SER A 130 -10.36 6.38 17.61
CA SER A 130 -10.53 5.46 16.49
C SER A 130 -9.24 4.70 16.20
N THR A 131 -9.33 3.37 16.24
CA THR A 131 -8.26 2.43 15.89
C THR A 131 -7.76 2.64 14.46
N TYR A 132 -8.68 2.93 13.54
CA TYR A 132 -8.34 3.30 12.16
C TYR A 132 -7.43 4.53 12.12
N TRP A 133 -7.85 5.62 12.75
CA TRP A 133 -7.07 6.86 12.76
C TRP A 133 -5.79 6.74 13.58
N ALA A 134 -5.76 5.86 14.60
CA ALA A 134 -4.54 5.55 15.34
C ALA A 134 -3.50 4.86 14.45
N ASN A 135 -3.91 3.86 13.66
CA ASN A 135 -3.01 3.23 12.68
C ASN A 135 -2.59 4.22 11.59
N TRP A 136 -3.52 5.05 11.11
CA TRP A 136 -3.21 6.08 10.12
C TRP A 136 -2.17 7.07 10.64
N TRP A 137 -2.35 7.58 11.87
CA TRP A 137 -1.41 8.51 12.51
C TRP A 137 -0.05 7.88 12.76
N GLN A 138 -0.01 6.62 13.17
CA GLN A 138 1.24 5.86 13.33
C GLN A 138 2.08 5.89 12.04
N VAL A 139 1.44 5.62 10.89
CA VAL A 139 2.12 5.58 9.59
C VAL A 139 2.44 6.98 9.07
N TYR A 140 1.44 7.84 8.90
CA TYR A 140 1.60 9.10 8.17
C TYR A 140 1.98 10.29 9.06
N GLY A 141 1.67 10.24 10.35
CA GLY A 141 2.06 11.27 11.32
C GLY A 141 3.44 11.03 11.92
N LEU A 142 3.72 9.78 12.31
CA LEU A 142 4.94 9.40 13.02
C LEU A 142 5.98 8.68 12.16
N GLY A 143 5.64 8.27 10.93
CA GLY A 143 6.54 7.52 10.05
C GLY A 143 6.86 6.11 10.55
N GLN A 144 6.01 5.54 11.42
CA GLN A 144 6.23 4.25 12.06
C GLN A 144 5.43 3.13 11.38
N VAL A 145 5.89 1.89 11.54
CA VAL A 145 5.23 0.72 10.97
C VAL A 145 3.80 0.59 11.51
N GLY A 146 2.84 0.56 10.58
CA GLY A 146 1.44 0.30 10.84
C GLY A 146 1.16 -1.19 11.06
N SER A 147 -0.02 -1.46 11.59
CA SER A 147 -0.55 -2.83 11.69
C SER A 147 -1.35 -3.18 10.43
N LEU A 148 -1.22 -4.43 9.97
CA LEU A 148 -2.17 -5.01 9.02
C LEU A 148 -3.57 -4.90 9.64
N GLN A 149 -4.45 -4.11 9.01
CA GLN A 149 -5.86 -4.07 9.36
C GLN A 149 -6.57 -5.31 8.80
N ASP A 150 -6.12 -6.49 9.20
CA ASP A 150 -6.87 -7.74 9.01
C ASP A 150 -7.86 -7.91 10.15
N VAL A 151 -8.85 -7.02 10.21
CA VAL A 151 -10.18 -7.37 10.71
C VAL A 151 -11.17 -6.72 9.76
N ILE A 152 -11.50 -7.48 8.72
CA ILE A 152 -12.58 -7.22 7.78
C ILE A 152 -13.87 -7.06 8.60
N PHE A 153 -14.25 -5.81 8.84
CA PHE A 153 -15.33 -5.32 9.69
C PHE A 153 -15.15 -5.59 11.21
N ASP A 154 -14.85 -4.54 11.96
CA ASP A 154 -14.90 -4.49 13.43
C ASP A 154 -16.25 -3.95 13.95
N GLN A 155 -17.09 -3.41 13.06
CA GLN A 155 -18.40 -2.83 13.37
C GLN A 155 -19.59 -3.74 13.05
N TRP A 156 -19.45 -5.05 13.22
CA TRP A 156 -20.60 -5.97 13.20
C TRP A 156 -20.92 -6.44 14.61
N LYS A 157 -22.17 -6.81 14.82
CA LYS A 157 -22.63 -7.40 16.07
C LYS A 157 -23.40 -8.66 15.72
N GLN A 158 -23.01 -9.79 16.31
CA GLN A 158 -23.81 -11.00 16.24
C GLN A 158 -25.15 -10.76 16.96
N ILE A 159 -26.24 -11.10 16.29
CA ILE A 159 -27.58 -11.08 16.86
C ILE A 159 -28.13 -12.50 16.79
N ASP A 160 -28.85 -12.93 17.82
CA ASP A 160 -29.35 -14.31 17.90
C ASP A 160 -30.57 -14.55 16.99
N THR A 161 -31.32 -13.49 16.70
CA THR A 161 -32.55 -13.56 15.91
C THR A 161 -32.69 -12.39 14.95
N ILE A 162 -33.31 -12.64 13.80
CA ILE A 162 -33.69 -11.60 12.84
C ILE A 162 -34.88 -10.83 13.42
N PRO A 163 -34.83 -9.49 13.53
CA PRO A 163 -35.96 -8.68 14.01
C PRO A 163 -37.19 -8.85 13.12
N GLU A 164 -38.38 -8.95 13.70
CA GLU A 164 -39.65 -9.19 12.96
C GLU A 164 -39.96 -8.12 11.90
N LYS A 165 -39.44 -6.90 12.09
CA LYS A 165 -39.63 -5.76 11.17
C LYS A 165 -38.51 -5.64 10.13
N ALA A 166 -37.56 -6.57 10.08
CA ALA A 166 -36.51 -6.57 9.08
C ALA A 166 -37.09 -6.93 7.70
N GLU A 167 -36.74 -6.15 6.68
CA GLU A 167 -37.19 -6.37 5.31
C GLU A 167 -36.18 -7.22 4.56
N LEU A 168 -36.60 -8.33 3.95
CA LEU A 168 -35.72 -9.15 3.10
C LEU A 168 -35.36 -8.37 1.83
N VAL A 169 -34.07 -8.13 1.61
CA VAL A 169 -33.53 -7.43 0.44
C VAL A 169 -33.25 -8.42 -0.69
N GLY A 170 -32.74 -9.59 -0.36
CA GLY A 170 -32.38 -10.61 -1.35
C GLY A 170 -31.51 -11.71 -0.78
N HIS A 171 -31.09 -12.63 -1.65
CA HIS A 171 -30.18 -13.72 -1.32
C HIS A 171 -28.86 -13.55 -2.08
N GLY A 172 -27.75 -13.87 -1.41
CA GLY A 172 -26.42 -13.98 -2.01
C GLY A 172 -25.99 -15.43 -2.05
N MET A 173 -25.48 -15.90 -3.19
CA MET A 173 -25.01 -17.27 -3.35
C MET A 173 -23.61 -17.27 -3.94
N ASP A 174 -22.71 -18.01 -3.30
CA ASP A 174 -21.36 -18.29 -3.80
C ASP A 174 -21.20 -19.80 -3.98
N PHE A 175 -20.83 -20.23 -5.17
CA PHE A 175 -20.70 -21.66 -5.49
C PHE A 175 -19.25 -22.08 -5.29
N GLY A 176 -19.02 -22.94 -4.29
CA GLY A 176 -17.74 -23.61 -4.12
C GLY A 176 -17.53 -24.67 -5.20
N PHE A 177 -16.29 -24.80 -5.69
CA PHE A 177 -15.89 -25.88 -6.61
C PHE A 177 -15.52 -27.15 -5.82
N THR A 178 -15.02 -28.18 -6.50
CA THR A 178 -14.82 -29.59 -6.05
C THR A 178 -14.64 -29.87 -4.54
N ASN A 179 -13.86 -29.06 -3.81
CA ASN A 179 -13.62 -29.24 -2.37
C ASN A 179 -14.06 -28.06 -1.49
N ASP A 180 -14.55 -26.98 -2.08
CA ASP A 180 -14.92 -25.75 -1.37
C ASP A 180 -16.44 -25.74 -1.09
N PRO A 181 -16.88 -25.33 0.12
CA PRO A 181 -18.29 -25.25 0.44
C PRO A 181 -18.97 -24.14 -0.39
N SER A 182 -20.17 -24.41 -0.88
CA SER A 182 -21.05 -23.36 -1.38
C SER A 182 -21.65 -22.59 -0.21
N THR A 183 -21.83 -21.28 -0.38
CA THR A 183 -22.40 -20.39 0.62
C THR A 183 -23.71 -19.80 0.13
N LEU A 184 -24.76 -19.86 0.94
CA LEU A 184 -26.02 -19.15 0.74
C LEU A 184 -26.31 -18.24 1.94
N VAL A 185 -26.55 -16.96 1.66
CA VAL A 185 -26.92 -15.97 2.68
C VAL A 185 -28.22 -15.27 2.31
N ALA A 186 -29.02 -14.93 3.32
CA ALA A 186 -30.12 -13.98 3.20
C ALA A 186 -29.69 -12.61 3.75
N ILE A 187 -30.03 -11.55 3.01
CA ILE A 187 -29.70 -10.17 3.37
C ILE A 187 -30.99 -9.45 3.73
N TYR A 188 -31.06 -8.93 4.96
CA TYR A 188 -32.18 -8.13 5.44
C TYR A 188 -31.75 -6.68 5.69
N LYS A 189 -32.70 -5.76 5.64
CA LYS A 189 -32.53 -4.36 6.02
C LYS A 189 -33.39 -4.05 7.23
N TYR A 190 -32.77 -3.50 8.27
CA TYR A 190 -33.46 -3.10 9.49
C TYR A 190 -32.85 -1.81 10.03
N GLU A 191 -33.68 -0.78 10.23
CA GLU A 191 -33.27 0.55 10.76
C GLU A 191 -32.02 1.15 10.07
N GLY A 192 -31.96 1.03 8.73
CA GLY A 192 -30.85 1.56 7.93
C GLY A 192 -29.58 0.70 7.93
N LYS A 193 -29.58 -0.44 8.62
CA LYS A 193 -28.46 -1.40 8.66
C LYS A 193 -28.79 -2.65 7.86
N LEU A 194 -27.75 -3.37 7.43
CA LEU A 194 -27.87 -4.68 6.82
C LEU A 194 -27.65 -5.77 7.87
N ILE A 195 -28.44 -6.84 7.78
CA ILE A 195 -28.30 -8.07 8.56
C ILE A 195 -28.03 -9.18 7.55
N ILE A 196 -27.01 -9.99 7.81
CA ILE A 196 -26.65 -11.15 6.98
C ILE A 196 -26.95 -12.40 7.80
N ASP A 197 -27.78 -13.26 7.26
CA ASP A 197 -28.13 -14.56 7.83
C ASP A 197 -27.52 -15.68 6.98
N ASP A 198 -26.71 -16.54 7.58
CA ASP A 198 -26.08 -17.66 6.91
C ASP A 198 -27.02 -18.87 6.92
N LEU A 199 -27.50 -19.25 5.74
CA LEU A 199 -28.47 -20.33 5.56
C LEU A 199 -27.82 -21.71 5.40
N ASN A 200 -26.49 -21.81 5.47
CA ASN A 200 -25.78 -23.10 5.30
C ASN A 200 -25.79 -23.97 6.56
N GLN A 201 -26.34 -23.49 7.68
CA GLN A 201 -26.55 -24.30 8.88
C GLN A 201 -27.88 -25.04 8.84
N SER A 202 -27.96 -26.09 8.02
CA SER A 202 -28.88 -27.19 8.27
C SER A 202 -28.06 -28.44 8.58
N ASN A 203 -27.89 -28.74 9.87
CA ASN A 203 -27.55 -30.09 10.34
C ASN A 203 -28.60 -31.06 9.78
N LEU A 204 -28.26 -31.74 8.69
CA LEU A 204 -28.99 -32.91 8.24
C LEU A 204 -28.66 -34.06 9.19
N GLU A 205 -29.30 -34.07 10.36
CA GLU A 205 -29.40 -35.29 11.16
C GLU A 205 -30.48 -36.18 10.55
N GLU A 206 -30.04 -37.27 9.94
CA GLU A 206 -30.90 -38.39 9.56
C GLU A 206 -31.37 -39.08 10.85
N LYS A 207 -32.63 -38.83 11.24
CA LYS A 207 -33.30 -39.68 12.25
C LYS A 207 -33.80 -40.94 11.54
N SER A 208 -33.24 -42.07 11.99
CA SER A 208 -33.57 -43.48 11.74
C SER A 208 -34.90 -43.79 11.05
#